data_AF-A0A132GWW1-F1
#
_entry.id   AF-A0A132GWW1-F1
#
_cell.length_a   1.000
_cell.length_b   1.000
_cell.length_c   1.000
_cell.angle_alpha   90.00
_cell.angle_beta   90.00
_cell.angle_gamma   90.00
#
_symmetry.space_group_name_H-M   'P 1'
#
loop_
_entity.id
_entity.type
_entity.pdbx_description
1 polymer ?
#
loop_
_entity_poly.entity_id
_entity_poly.type
_entity_poly.pdbx_seq_one_letter_code
_entity_poly.pdbx_strand_id
1 'polypeptide(L)' 'MTKQLHAKKGTGKAIARLLGVSEHTVSDAIRGKIDTDTARKIRTMAIRNYGAIEIEI' A
#
# COMPACT_ATOMS: atom_id res chain seq x y z
N MET A 1 15.08 -9.59 2.91
CA MET A 1 13.96 -9.84 1.98
C MET A 1 13.04 -8.64 2.04
N THR A 2 12.83 -7.95 0.91
CA THR A 2 11.99 -6.74 0.88
C THR A 2 10.61 -7.15 0.40
N LYS A 3 9.63 -7.22 1.30
CA LYS A 3 8.26 -7.59 0.94
C LYS A 3 7.56 -6.40 0.28
N GLN A 4 7.11 -6.59 -0.97
CA GLN A 4 6.31 -5.59 -1.68
C GLN A 4 4.89 -6.11 -1.91
N LEU A 5 3.93 -5.20 -2.05
CA LEU A 5 2.57 -5.54 -2.43
C LEU A 5 2.33 -5.27 -3.92
N HIS A 6 1.79 -6.25 -4.63
CA HIS A 6 1.23 -6.05 -5.96
C HIS A 6 -0.25 -5.71 -5.83
N ALA A 7 -0.66 -4.53 -6.30
CA ALA A 7 -2.06 -4.10 -6.29
C ALA A 7 -2.52 -3.74 -7.70
N LYS A 8 -3.83 -3.89 -7.98
CA LYS A 8 -4.44 -3.48 -9.24
C LYS A 8 -4.23 -1.99 -9.52
N LYS A 9 -4.21 -1.62 -10.80
CA LYS A 9 -4.12 -0.22 -11.23
C LYS A 9 -5.28 0.59 -10.61
N GLY A 10 -4.95 1.73 -10.00
CA GLY A 10 -5.93 2.61 -9.35
C GLY A 10 -6.13 2.37 -7.84
N THR A 11 -5.67 1.23 -7.30
CA THR A 11 -5.76 0.94 -5.86
C THR A 11 -5.03 1.99 -5.01
N GLY A 12 -3.83 2.39 -5.42
CA GLY A 12 -3.05 3.40 -4.69
C GLY A 12 -3.79 4.74 -4.57
N LYS A 13 -4.44 5.17 -5.67
CA LYS A 13 -5.22 6.41 -5.73
C LYS A 13 -6.49 6.35 -4.87
N ALA A 14 -7.17 5.20 -4.85
CA ALA A 14 -8.34 5.00 -4.01
C ALA A 14 -7.98 5.06 -2.51
N ILE A 15 -6.90 4.38 -2.11
CA ILE A 15 -6.40 4.39 -0.73
C ILE A 15 -5.93 5.79 -0.33
N ALA A 16 -5.21 6.50 -1.22
CA ALA A 16 -4.74 7.85 -0.98
C ALA A 16 -5.89 8.82 -0.66
N ARG A 17 -6.96 8.79 -1.46
CA ARG A 17 -8.17 9.59 -1.23
C ARG A 17 -8.87 9.24 0.08
N LEU A 18 -8.98 7.95 0.40
CA LEU A 18 -9.72 7.50 1.57
C LEU A 18 -9.01 7.85 2.88
N LEU A 19 -7.68 7.82 2.88
CA LEU A 19 -6.86 8.11 4.06
C LEU A 19 -6.38 9.57 4.13
N GLY A 20 -6.67 10.40 3.13
CA GLY A 20 -6.19 11.78 3.07
C GLY A 20 -4.67 11.90 2.98
N VAL A 21 -4.01 10.94 2.32
CA VAL A 21 -2.55 10.88 2.16
C VAL A 21 -2.15 11.02 0.69
N SER A 22 -0.89 11.33 0.42
CA SER A 22 -0.39 11.39 -0.96
C SER A 22 -0.30 10.01 -1.60
N GLU A 23 -0.46 9.93 -2.93
CA GLU A 23 -0.22 8.69 -3.69
C GLU A 23 1.24 8.20 -3.54
N HIS A 24 2.17 9.12 -3.31
CA HIS A 24 3.58 8.80 -3.03
C HIS A 24 3.73 8.03 -1.72
N THR A 25 3.08 8.48 -0.65
CA THR A 25 3.05 7.79 0.65
C THR A 25 2.48 6.37 0.52
N VAL A 26 1.43 6.22 -0.29
CA VAL A 26 0.84 4.90 -0.56
C VAL A 26 1.80 4.01 -1.33
N SER A 27 2.45 4.53 -2.36
CA SER A 27 3.48 3.81 -3.13
C SER A 27 4.63 3.33 -2.23
N ASP A 28 5.13 4.20 -1.35
CA ASP A 28 6.23 3.85 -0.44
C ASP A 28 5.80 2.81 0.60
N ALA A 29 4.58 2.90 1.12
CA ALA A 29 4.02 1.91 2.04
C ALA A 29 3.88 0.54 1.38
N ILE A 30 3.33 0.50 0.15
CA ILE A 30 3.14 -0.72 -0.67
C ILE A 30 4.48 -1.38 -1.01
N ARG A 31 5.52 -0.57 -1.28
CA ARG A 31 6.88 -1.05 -1.57
C ARG A 31 7.69 -1.40 -0.32
N GLY A 32 7.11 -1.23 0.87
CA GLY A 32 7.81 -1.48 2.14
C GLY A 32 8.95 -0.49 2.43
N LYS A 33 9.00 0.66 1.76
CA LYS A 33 10.05 1.69 1.96
C LYS A 33 9.88 2.48 3.25
N ILE A 34 8.66 2.52 3.78
CA ILE A 34 8.33 3.18 5.04
C ILE A 34 7.59 2.20 5.95
N ASP A 35 7.86 2.29 7.25
CA ASP A 35 7.17 1.54 8.30
C ASP A 35 6.63 2.47 9.39
N THR A 36 5.54 3.15 9.07
CA THR A 36 4.74 3.92 10.02
C THR A 36 3.39 3.23 10.24
N ASP A 37 2.65 3.63 11.27
CA ASP A 37 1.29 3.12 11.49
C ASP A 37 0.36 3.37 10.30
N THR A 38 0.52 4.51 9.64
CA THR A 38 -0.17 4.84 8.40
C THR A 38 0.22 3.88 7.28
N ALA A 39 1.52 3.56 7.13
CA ALA A 39 1.98 2.61 6.13
C ALA A 39 1.44 1.19 6.37
N ARG A 40 1.38 0.74 7.63
CA ARG A 40 0.78 -0.55 7.99
C ARG A 40 -0.72 -0.58 7.65
N LYS A 41 -1.46 0.48 7.99
CA LYS A 41 -2.88 0.62 7.62
C LYS A 41 -3.08 0.57 6.10
N ILE A 42 -2.24 1.27 5.34
CA ILE A 42 -2.25 1.25 3.87
C ILE A 42 -2.05 -0.19 3.36
N ARG A 43 -1.04 -0.90 3.86
CA ARG A 43 -0.76 -2.29 3.47
C ARG A 43 -1.94 -3.22 3.79
N THR A 44 -2.48 -3.13 5.01
CA THR A 44 -3.65 -3.93 5.42
C THR A 44 -4.87 -3.65 4.55
N MET A 45 -5.15 -2.38 4.24
CA MET A 45 -6.25 -2.02 3.34
C MET A 45 -6.03 -2.54 1.92
N ALA A 46 -4.82 -2.41 1.39
CA ALA A 46 -4.48 -2.90 0.07
C ALA A 46 -4.75 -4.41 -0.05
N ILE A 47 -4.37 -5.20 0.96
CA ILE A 47 -4.63 -6.65 1.00
C ILE A 47 -6.13 -6.94 1.16
N ARG A 48 -6.76 -6.42 2.22
CA ARG A 48 -8.14 -6.82 2.60
C ARG A 48 -9.23 -6.29 1.68
N ASN A 49 -9.11 -5.03 1.25
CA ASN A 49 -10.18 -4.35 0.53
C ASN A 49 -9.97 -4.33 -0.98
N TYR A 50 -8.72 -4.48 -1.43
CA TYR A 50 -8.35 -4.35 -2.84
C TYR A 50 -7.62 -5.59 -3.41
N GLY A 51 -7.43 -6.64 -2.59
CA GLY A 51 -6.86 -7.91 -3.03
C GLY A 51 -5.40 -7.83 -3.45
N ALA A 52 -4.61 -6.93 -2.82
CA ALA A 52 -3.18 -6.86 -3.08
C ALA A 52 -2.47 -8.12 -2.55
N ILE A 53 -1.47 -8.61 -3.29
CA ILE A 53 -0.74 -9.84 -2.99
C ILE A 53 0.69 -9.48 -2.58
N GLU A 54 1.19 -10.08 -1.51
CA GLU A 54 2.60 -9.97 -1.12
C GLU A 54 3.48 -10.71 -2.12
N ILE A 55 4.50 -10.03 -2.62
CA ILE A 55 5.56 -10.59 -3.47
C ILE A 55 6.89 -10.39 -2.76
N GLU A 56 7.68 -11.45 -2.71
CA GLU A 56 9.10 -11.38 -2.33
C GLU A 56 9.92 -11.03 -3.57
N ILE A 57 10.79 -10.03 -3.41
CA ILE A 57 11.74 -9.55 -4.43
C ILE A 57 13.13 -9.49 -3.79
#